data_AF-A0AAU9V1R1-F1
#
_entry.id   AF-A0AAU9V1R1-F1
#
_cell.length_a   1.000
_cell.length_b   1.000
_cell.length_c   1.000
_cell.angle_alpha   90.00
_cell.angle_beta   90.00
_cell.angle_gamma   90.00
#
_symmetry.space_group_name_H-M   'P 1'
#
loop_
_entity.id
_entity.type
_entity.pdbx_description
1 polymer ?
#
loop_
_entity_poly.entity_id
_entity_poly.type
_entity_poly.pdbx_seq_one_letter_code
_entity_poly.pdbx_strand_id
1 'polypeptide(L)'
;MIDPDFRTLPLRWAADDVQLVSADERDGLADALREELDIGDTVEKISVINNGHRVHFIHDFSDNTTGIVDPERCFVMELSPELVLSPELFISGLTSGAPFDVSRVRSSLRAALPALVELRRAASELAARCAERPLYRLYQDDAIRKREVHESPEPHDYMQFSGRHVQEIKINNLQEVLAYERQLHA
;
A
#
# COMPACT_ATOMS: atom_id res chain seq x y z
N MET A 1 30.69 13.39 2.35
CA MET A 1 30.86 13.36 0.89
C MET A 1 29.79 12.41 0.40
N ILE A 2 28.68 12.95 -0.11
CA ILE A 2 27.47 12.20 -0.47
C ILE A 2 27.59 11.86 -1.96
N ASP A 3 27.28 10.61 -2.30
CA ASP A 3 27.39 10.00 -3.64
C ASP A 3 26.61 10.82 -4.70
N PRO A 4 27.18 11.13 -5.89
CA PRO A 4 26.51 11.95 -6.91
C PRO A 4 25.28 11.31 -7.57
N ASP A 5 24.98 10.03 -7.31
CA ASP A 5 23.80 9.34 -7.87
C ASP A 5 22.54 9.39 -6.98
N PHE A 6 22.51 10.23 -5.94
CA PHE A 6 21.27 10.51 -5.21
C PHE A 6 20.33 11.37 -6.06
N ARG A 7 19.43 10.73 -6.81
CA ARG A 7 18.20 11.37 -7.32
C ARG A 7 17.28 11.70 -6.15
N THR A 8 17.51 12.83 -5.49
CA THR A 8 16.46 13.46 -4.68
C THR A 8 15.41 14.01 -5.63
N LEU A 9 14.35 13.24 -5.87
CA LEU A 9 13.17 13.74 -6.58
C LEU A 9 12.51 14.83 -5.71
N PRO A 10 12.07 15.95 -6.29
CA PRO A 10 11.52 17.06 -5.53
C PRO A 10 10.08 16.74 -5.12
N LEU A 11 9.88 15.93 -4.08
CA LEU A 11 8.57 15.81 -3.43
C LEU A 11 8.28 17.12 -2.71
N ARG A 12 7.52 18.00 -3.38
CA ARG A 12 7.00 19.24 -2.80
C ARG A 12 5.59 18.98 -2.35
N TRP A 13 5.41 18.90 -1.03
CA TRP A 13 4.11 19.01 -0.39
C TRP A 13 3.46 20.34 -0.81
N ALA A 14 2.51 20.29 -1.75
CA ALA A 14 1.52 21.34 -1.89
C ALA A 14 0.38 20.97 -0.94
N ALA A 15 0.19 21.76 0.11
CA ALA A 15 -0.73 21.46 1.21
C ALA A 15 -2.23 21.56 0.83
N ASP A 16 -2.56 21.76 -0.45
CA ASP A 16 -3.87 22.29 -0.84
C ASP A 16 -4.73 21.41 -1.74
N ASP A 17 -4.29 20.21 -2.15
CA ASP A 17 -5.10 19.33 -3.01
C ASP A 17 -5.44 17.99 -2.33
N VAL A 18 -6.25 18.06 -1.27
CA VAL A 18 -6.91 16.87 -0.68
C VAL A 18 -8.10 16.51 -1.56
N GLN A 19 -7.97 15.49 -2.41
CA GLN A 19 -9.12 14.92 -3.11
C GLN A 19 -9.80 13.86 -2.23
N LEU A 20 -11.00 14.20 -1.75
CA LEU A 20 -11.88 13.29 -1.02
C LEU A 20 -12.50 12.29 -1.98
N VAL A 21 -12.06 11.03 -1.94
CA VAL A 21 -12.76 9.92 -2.62
C VAL A 21 -13.74 9.29 -1.64
N SER A 22 -15.02 9.73 -1.66
CA SER A 22 -16.06 9.04 -0.90
C SER A 22 -16.64 7.89 -1.73
N ALA A 23 -16.43 6.65 -1.31
CA ALA A 23 -17.26 5.54 -1.75
C ALA A 23 -18.62 5.62 -1.01
N ASP A 24 -19.71 5.45 -1.75
CA ASP A 24 -21.10 5.79 -1.41
C ASP A 24 -21.58 5.61 0.06
N GLU A 25 -22.39 6.58 0.47
CA GLU A 25 -22.98 6.83 1.79
C GLU A 25 -24.11 5.87 2.23
N ARG A 26 -23.96 4.54 2.09
CA ARG A 26 -25.01 3.59 2.52
C ARG A 26 -24.71 2.67 3.70
N ASP A 27 -23.52 2.74 4.28
CA ASP A 27 -23.25 2.12 5.58
C ASP A 27 -22.25 2.97 6.35
N GLY A 28 -22.72 3.65 7.40
CA GLY A 28 -21.89 4.25 8.44
C GLY A 28 -20.88 5.32 7.98
N LEU A 29 -20.97 6.51 8.56
CA LEU A 29 -20.03 7.63 8.41
C LEU A 29 -18.53 7.31 8.75
N ALA A 30 -18.18 6.05 9.00
CA ALA A 30 -16.89 5.58 9.49
C ALA A 30 -15.92 5.06 8.40
N ASP A 31 -16.40 4.72 7.20
CA ASP A 31 -15.59 4.06 6.15
C ASP A 31 -15.17 5.02 5.01
N ALA A 32 -15.09 6.34 5.28
CA ALA A 32 -14.54 7.28 4.32
C ALA A 32 -13.02 7.07 4.21
N LEU A 33 -12.59 6.43 3.12
CA LEU A 33 -11.18 6.31 2.75
C LEU A 33 -10.61 7.72 2.55
N ARG A 34 -9.67 8.12 3.41
CA ARG A 34 -9.01 9.43 3.35
C ARG A 34 -7.56 9.23 2.92
N GLU A 35 -7.24 9.73 1.73
CA GLU A 35 -5.94 9.54 1.11
C GLU A 35 -5.29 10.88 0.75
N GLU A 36 -3.98 10.95 0.92
CA GLU A 36 -3.13 12.01 0.38
C GLU A 36 -2.31 11.40 -0.77
N LEU A 37 -2.40 11.97 -1.98
CA LEU A 37 -1.74 11.48 -3.18
C LEU A 37 -0.51 12.34 -3.52
N ASP A 38 0.58 11.68 -3.88
CA ASP A 38 1.80 12.30 -4.40
C ASP A 38 2.27 11.47 -5.61
N ILE A 39 2.03 12.01 -6.81
CA ILE A 39 2.20 11.29 -8.07
C ILE A 39 3.32 11.97 -8.86
N GLY A 40 4.46 11.29 -8.96
CA GLY A 40 5.57 11.66 -9.84
C GLY A 40 5.52 10.90 -11.17
N ASP A 41 6.58 11.02 -11.97
CA ASP A 41 6.61 10.44 -13.33
C ASP A 41 6.54 8.90 -13.32
N THR A 42 7.28 8.26 -12.42
CA THR A 42 7.42 6.80 -12.34
C THR A 42 7.17 6.24 -10.95
N VAL A 43 6.77 7.09 -10.01
CA VAL A 43 6.52 6.71 -8.62
C VAL A 43 5.23 7.38 -8.18
N GLU A 44 4.36 6.60 -7.56
CA GLU A 44 3.20 7.10 -6.84
C GLU A 44 3.35 6.80 -5.35
N LYS A 45 2.91 7.73 -4.52
CA LYS A 45 2.76 7.54 -3.08
C LYS A 45 1.35 7.92 -2.64
N ILE A 46 0.71 7.00 -1.93
CA ILE A 46 -0.62 7.18 -1.35
C ILE A 46 -0.50 7.07 0.17
N SER A 47 -0.92 8.09 0.91
CA SER A 47 -0.91 8.07 2.37
C SER A 47 -2.33 7.91 2.89
N VAL A 48 -2.58 6.85 3.64
CA VAL A 48 -3.90 6.51 4.19
C VAL A 48 -3.84 6.53 5.71
N ILE A 49 -4.89 7.05 6.35
CA ILE A 49 -5.09 6.88 7.80
C ILE A 49 -5.87 5.59 8.02
N ASN A 50 -5.21 4.57 8.54
CA ASN A 50 -5.78 3.26 8.83
C ASN A 50 -5.69 2.99 10.34
N ASN A 51 -6.84 2.79 11.00
CA ASN A 51 -6.93 2.56 12.45
C ASN A 51 -6.17 3.60 13.32
N GLY A 52 -6.15 4.86 12.89
CA GLY A 52 -5.44 5.95 13.58
C GLY A 52 -3.94 6.05 13.28
N HIS A 53 -3.40 5.13 12.49
CA HIS A 53 -2.01 5.13 12.04
C HIS A 53 -1.91 5.53 10.58
N ARG A 54 -0.87 6.29 10.24
CA ARG A 54 -0.58 6.66 8.85
C ARG A 54 0.21 5.54 8.19
N VAL A 55 -0.34 4.98 7.13
CA VAL A 55 0.30 3.97 6.28
C VAL A 55 0.58 4.61 4.92
N HIS A 56 1.72 4.31 4.33
CA HIS A 56 2.05 4.77 2.99
C HIS A 56 2.13 3.58 2.03
N PHE A 57 1.43 3.69 0.91
CA PHE A 57 1.63 2.84 -0.25
C PHE A 57 2.57 3.57 -1.20
N ILE A 58 3.54 2.84 -1.75
CA ILE A 58 4.51 3.36 -2.70
C ILE A 58 4.50 2.42 -3.90
N HIS A 59 4.15 2.93 -5.07
CA HIS A 59 4.13 2.19 -6.31
C HIS A 59 5.28 2.68 -7.17
N ASP A 60 6.29 1.83 -7.33
CA ASP A 60 7.43 2.09 -8.21
C ASP A 60 7.20 1.38 -9.54
N PHE A 61 6.87 2.17 -10.56
CA PHE A 61 6.60 1.67 -11.91
C PHE A 61 7.89 1.35 -12.67
N SER A 62 9.05 1.84 -12.22
CA SER A 62 10.35 1.50 -12.83
C SER A 62 10.78 0.09 -12.42
N ASP A 63 10.56 -0.24 -11.15
CA ASP A 63 10.94 -1.54 -10.56
C ASP A 63 9.76 -2.54 -10.48
N ASN A 64 8.59 -2.17 -11.03
CA ASN A 64 7.36 -2.96 -11.00
C ASN A 64 7.01 -3.49 -9.60
N THR A 65 7.13 -2.63 -8.60
CA THR A 65 7.05 -2.99 -7.18
C THR A 65 6.07 -2.10 -6.42
N THR A 66 5.27 -2.69 -5.53
CA THR A 66 4.45 -1.97 -4.56
C THR A 66 4.98 -2.21 -3.15
N GLY A 67 5.27 -1.13 -2.43
CA GLY A 67 5.61 -1.13 -1.02
C GLY A 67 4.45 -0.67 -0.14
N ILE A 68 4.32 -1.28 1.03
CA ILE A 68 3.46 -0.80 2.12
C ILE A 68 4.37 -0.44 3.30
N VAL A 69 4.38 0.82 3.70
CA VAL A 69 5.18 1.34 4.80
C VAL A 69 4.25 1.63 5.98
N ASP A 70 4.26 0.71 6.93
CA ASP A 70 3.53 0.78 8.20
C ASP A 70 4.51 1.26 9.31
N PRO A 71 4.04 1.96 10.35
CA PRO A 71 4.87 2.36 11.50
C PRO A 71 5.76 1.26 12.08
N GLU A 72 5.29 0.02 12.14
CA GLU A 72 6.00 -1.08 12.78
C GLU A 72 6.80 -1.94 11.80
N ARG A 73 6.37 -2.01 10.53
CA ARG A 73 6.91 -2.95 9.54
C ARG A 73 6.72 -2.45 8.12
N CYS A 74 7.40 -3.10 7.18
CA CYS A 74 7.19 -2.85 5.78
C CYS A 74 6.82 -4.13 5.04
N PHE A 75 6.06 -3.96 3.98
CA PHE A 75 5.74 -5.02 3.04
C PHE A 75 6.13 -4.61 1.63
N VAL A 76 6.44 -5.59 0.80
CA VAL A 76 6.76 -5.40 -0.61
C VAL A 76 6.14 -6.50 -1.44
N MET A 77 5.56 -6.15 -2.58
CA MET A 77 4.97 -7.06 -3.54
C MET A 77 5.20 -6.57 -4.96
N GLU A 78 4.88 -7.42 -5.93
CA GLU A 78 4.86 -7.01 -7.33
C GLU A 78 3.71 -6.02 -7.56
N LEU A 79 3.97 -5.00 -8.38
CA LEU A 79 2.97 -4.03 -8.76
C LEU A 79 1.88 -4.71 -9.59
N SER A 80 0.62 -4.46 -9.22
CA SER A 80 -0.54 -5.04 -9.91
C SER A 80 -1.16 -4.02 -10.87
N PRO A 81 -0.92 -4.13 -12.19
CA PRO A 81 -1.45 -3.18 -13.17
C PRO A 81 -2.99 -3.27 -13.31
N GLU A 82 -3.61 -4.32 -12.76
CA GLU A 82 -5.07 -4.48 -12.68
C GLU A 82 -5.71 -3.65 -11.56
N LEU A 83 -4.91 -3.21 -10.58
CA LEU A 83 -5.39 -2.44 -9.42
C LEU A 83 -4.82 -1.01 -9.37
N VAL A 84 -3.70 -0.78 -10.05
CA VAL A 84 -2.89 0.44 -9.98
C VAL A 84 -2.85 1.07 -11.37
N LEU A 85 -3.36 2.30 -11.50
CA LEU A 85 -3.19 3.08 -12.73
C LEU A 85 -1.76 3.63 -12.82
N SER A 86 -1.22 3.68 -14.04
CA SER A 86 0.03 4.39 -14.27
C SER A 86 -0.12 5.89 -13.94
N PRO A 87 0.94 6.58 -13.49
CA PRO A 87 0.88 7.97 -13.05
C PRO A 87 0.22 8.92 -14.05
N GLU A 88 0.58 8.84 -15.34
CA GLU A 88 0.03 9.67 -16.41
C GLU A 88 -1.50 9.51 -16.55
N LEU A 89 -1.97 8.27 -16.58
CA LEU A 89 -3.41 7.97 -16.68
C LEU A 89 -4.17 8.40 -15.43
N PHE A 90 -3.57 8.24 -14.25
CA PHE A 90 -4.24 8.62 -13.02
C PHE A 90 -4.38 10.15 -12.91
N ILE A 91 -3.30 10.90 -13.18
CA ILE A 91 -3.33 12.37 -13.23
C ILE A 91 -4.32 12.85 -14.30
N SER A 92 -4.32 12.24 -15.49
CA SER A 92 -5.28 12.58 -16.54
C SER A 92 -6.73 12.34 -16.08
N GLY A 93 -7.00 11.25 -15.36
CA GLY A 93 -8.32 10.96 -14.80
C GLY A 93 -8.76 11.99 -13.76
N LEU A 94 -7.87 12.32 -12.81
CA LEU A 94 -8.13 13.29 -11.74
C LEU A 94 -8.37 14.71 -12.29
N THR A 95 -7.54 15.14 -13.24
CA THR A 95 -7.62 16.50 -13.83
C THR A 95 -8.83 16.66 -14.76
N SER A 96 -9.24 15.60 -15.45
CA SER A 96 -10.42 15.62 -16.33
C SER A 96 -11.74 15.40 -15.60
N GLY A 97 -11.71 14.99 -14.32
CA GLY A 97 -12.90 14.58 -13.57
C GLY A 97 -13.53 13.30 -14.14
N ALA A 98 -12.71 12.41 -14.70
CA ALA A 98 -13.19 11.14 -15.22
C ALA A 98 -13.82 10.30 -14.09
N PRO A 99 -14.89 9.52 -14.38
CA PRO A 99 -15.43 8.59 -13.41
C PRO A 99 -14.42 7.47 -13.16
N PHE A 100 -14.10 7.24 -11.89
CA PHE A 100 -13.34 6.08 -11.45
C PHE A 100 -14.26 4.97 -10.96
N ASP A 101 -13.85 3.72 -11.16
CA ASP A 101 -14.50 2.58 -10.53
C ASP A 101 -14.00 2.46 -9.08
N VAL A 102 -14.88 2.71 -8.12
CA VAL A 102 -14.57 2.63 -6.69
C VAL A 102 -15.08 1.33 -6.05
N SER A 103 -15.40 0.33 -6.87
CA SER A 103 -15.72 -1.01 -6.38
C SER A 103 -14.53 -1.59 -5.60
N ARG A 104 -14.86 -2.37 -4.56
CA ARG A 104 -13.89 -2.94 -3.64
C ARG A 104 -13.41 -4.30 -4.15
N VAL A 105 -12.09 -4.47 -4.29
CA VAL A 105 -11.44 -5.72 -4.67
C VAL A 105 -10.58 -6.22 -3.50
N ARG A 106 -10.83 -7.46 -3.07
CA ARG A 106 -10.11 -8.08 -1.96
C ARG A 106 -8.91 -8.88 -2.43
N SER A 107 -7.76 -8.59 -1.84
CA SER A 107 -6.49 -9.30 -2.04
C SER A 107 -6.12 -10.07 -0.78
N SER A 108 -6.14 -11.40 -0.84
CA SER A 108 -5.66 -12.28 0.24
C SER A 108 -4.20 -12.66 -0.01
N LEU A 109 -3.32 -12.16 0.85
CA LEU A 109 -1.87 -12.30 0.73
C LEU A 109 -1.29 -13.01 1.95
N ARG A 110 -0.06 -13.52 1.81
CA ARG A 110 0.78 -13.98 2.92
C ARG A 110 2.12 -13.26 2.90
N ALA A 111 2.65 -12.99 4.08
CA ALA A 111 4.00 -12.49 4.29
C ALA A 111 5.00 -13.64 4.39
N ALA A 112 6.11 -13.54 3.65
CA ALA A 112 7.23 -14.49 3.75
C ALA A 112 8.00 -14.26 5.05
N LEU A 113 8.27 -15.34 5.79
CA LEU A 113 9.13 -15.36 6.97
C LEU A 113 10.40 -16.18 6.67
N PRO A 114 11.59 -15.76 7.13
CA PRO A 114 11.89 -14.55 7.93
C PRO A 114 11.84 -13.26 7.09
N ALA A 115 11.96 -12.11 7.77
CA ALA A 115 12.07 -10.81 7.11
C ALA A 115 13.25 -10.78 6.12
N LEU A 116 13.06 -10.12 4.99
CA LEU A 116 14.04 -10.03 3.92
C LEU A 116 15.06 -8.94 4.24
N VAL A 117 16.30 -9.34 4.49
CA VAL A 117 17.43 -8.43 4.68
C VAL A 117 17.90 -7.85 3.33
N GLU A 118 17.80 -8.64 2.26
CA GLU A 118 18.37 -8.33 0.94
C GLU A 118 17.51 -7.35 0.10
N LEU A 119 16.18 -7.34 0.26
CA LEU A 119 15.30 -6.41 -0.50
C LEU A 119 15.48 -4.95 -0.11
N ARG A 120 16.21 -4.65 0.99
CA ARG A 120 16.69 -3.31 1.31
C ARG A 120 17.57 -2.70 0.21
N ARG A 121 17.99 -3.48 -0.79
CA ARG A 121 18.79 -3.00 -1.93
C ARG A 121 17.98 -2.76 -3.21
N ALA A 122 16.76 -3.28 -3.30
CA ALA A 122 16.05 -3.44 -4.59
C ALA A 122 14.97 -2.39 -4.89
N ALA A 123 14.68 -1.46 -3.98
CA ALA A 123 13.79 -0.32 -4.24
C ALA A 123 14.28 0.86 -3.39
N SER A 124 14.99 1.83 -3.98
CA SER A 124 15.78 2.79 -3.18
C SER A 124 14.92 3.66 -2.25
N GLU A 125 13.72 4.04 -2.70
CA GLU A 125 12.75 4.83 -1.93
C GLU A 125 12.18 4.02 -0.76
N LEU A 126 11.75 2.78 -1.05
CA LEU A 126 11.18 1.88 -0.05
C LEU A 126 12.23 1.46 0.98
N ALA A 127 13.43 1.13 0.53
CA ALA A 127 14.56 0.77 1.37
C ALA A 127 14.94 1.87 2.37
N ALA A 128 14.98 3.13 1.92
CA ALA A 128 15.28 4.26 2.79
C ALA A 128 14.20 4.43 3.87
N ARG A 129 12.91 4.27 3.50
CA ARG A 129 11.78 4.43 4.43
C ARG A 129 11.60 3.24 5.38
N CYS A 130 12.12 2.07 5.00
CA CYS A 130 12.03 0.83 5.76
C CYS A 130 13.33 0.44 6.46
N ALA A 131 14.36 1.30 6.45
CA ALA A 131 15.71 0.97 6.92
C ALA A 131 15.76 0.47 8.39
N GLU A 132 14.88 0.98 9.23
CA GLU A 132 14.81 0.64 10.66
C GLU A 132 13.71 -0.39 10.99
N ARG A 133 13.02 -0.93 9.99
CA ARG A 133 11.86 -1.80 10.15
C ARG A 133 12.09 -3.16 9.48
N PRO A 134 11.43 -4.24 9.94
CA PRO A 134 11.43 -5.50 9.22
C PRO A 134 10.66 -5.34 7.89
N LEU A 135 11.20 -5.92 6.82
CA LEU A 135 10.61 -5.89 5.48
C LEU A 135 10.20 -7.31 5.08
N TYR A 136 8.94 -7.51 4.71
CA TYR A 136 8.42 -8.81 4.29
C TYR A 136 7.94 -8.78 2.85
N ARG A 137 8.28 -9.80 2.06
CA ARG A 137 7.65 -9.98 0.75
C ARG A 137 6.26 -10.55 0.92
N LEU A 138 5.27 -9.93 0.31
CA LEU A 138 3.93 -10.48 0.17
C LEU A 138 3.82 -11.30 -1.11
N TYR A 139 3.05 -12.38 -1.03
CA TYR A 139 2.70 -13.22 -2.16
C TYR A 139 1.24 -13.67 -2.03
N GLN A 140 0.63 -14.04 -3.15
CA GLN A 140 -0.76 -14.49 -3.17
C GLN A 140 -0.93 -15.77 -2.36
N ASP A 141 -1.96 -15.82 -1.52
CA ASP A 141 -2.29 -17.03 -0.76
C ASP A 141 -3.16 -17.95 -1.62
N ASP A 142 -2.53 -18.83 -2.40
CA ASP A 142 -3.23 -19.82 -3.22
C ASP A 142 -3.87 -20.95 -2.40
N ALA A 143 -3.70 -20.95 -1.07
CA ALA A 143 -4.29 -21.95 -0.21
C ALA A 143 -5.82 -21.81 -0.18
N ILE A 144 -6.51 -22.76 -0.80
CA ILE A 144 -7.97 -22.90 -0.70
C ILE A 144 -8.33 -23.27 0.74
N ARG A 145 -8.72 -22.28 1.55
CA ARG A 145 -9.29 -22.50 2.88
C ARG A 145 -10.81 -22.39 2.81
N LYS A 146 -11.50 -23.25 3.56
CA LYS A 146 -12.95 -23.12 3.73
C LYS A 146 -13.23 -21.76 4.35
N ARG A 147 -13.97 -20.91 3.63
CA ARG A 147 -14.47 -19.64 4.16
C ARG A 147 -15.46 -20.00 5.26
N GLU A 148 -15.19 -19.60 6.50
CA GLU A 148 -16.25 -19.55 7.48
C GLU A 148 -17.19 -18.44 7.03
N VAL A 149 -18.48 -18.78 6.87
CA VAL A 149 -19.51 -17.80 6.52
C VAL A 149 -19.81 -17.00 7.79
N HIS A 150 -18.88 -16.12 8.16
CA HIS A 150 -19.20 -15.06 9.10
C HIS A 150 -20.02 -14.01 8.35
N GLU A 151 -21.21 -13.70 8.87
CA GLU A 151 -22.14 -12.68 8.34
C GLU A 151 -21.55 -11.25 8.37
N SER A 152 -20.31 -11.08 8.85
CA SER A 152 -19.59 -9.82 8.88
C SER A 152 -18.38 -9.90 7.93
N PRO A 153 -18.14 -8.88 7.08
CA PRO A 153 -16.93 -8.84 6.27
C PRO A 153 -15.70 -8.96 7.17
N GLU A 154 -14.84 -9.96 6.91
CA GLU A 154 -13.57 -10.08 7.63
C GLU A 154 -12.79 -8.76 7.54
N PRO A 155 -12.18 -8.30 8.65
CA PRO A 155 -11.47 -7.04 8.67
C PRO A 155 -10.24 -7.11 7.75
N HIS A 156 -10.13 -6.17 6.83
CA HIS A 156 -8.92 -5.96 6.03
C HIS A 156 -7.82 -5.36 6.91
N ASP A 157 -6.56 -5.64 6.57
CA ASP A 157 -5.42 -5.09 7.31
C ASP A 157 -4.98 -3.75 6.69
N TYR A 158 -5.12 -3.58 5.38
CA TYR A 158 -4.78 -2.36 4.64
C TYR A 158 -5.82 -2.06 3.56
N MET A 159 -6.01 -0.77 3.23
CA MET A 159 -6.89 -0.32 2.16
C MET A 159 -6.25 0.85 1.41
N GLN A 160 -6.39 0.88 0.09
CA GLN A 160 -5.99 2.02 -0.75
C GLN A 160 -6.83 2.13 -2.03
N PHE A 161 -6.81 3.30 -2.68
CA PHE A 161 -7.33 3.50 -4.02
C PHE A 161 -6.27 4.15 -4.94
N SER A 162 -5.85 3.42 -5.98
CA SER A 162 -4.84 3.84 -6.97
C SER A 162 -5.45 3.89 -8.38
N GLY A 163 -6.65 4.46 -8.50
CA GLY A 163 -7.24 4.81 -9.80
C GLY A 163 -8.03 3.72 -10.54
N ARG A 164 -7.96 2.43 -10.15
CA ARG A 164 -8.79 1.37 -10.78
C ARG A 164 -9.92 0.84 -9.93
N HIS A 165 -9.59 0.43 -8.70
CA HIS A 165 -10.51 -0.17 -7.73
C HIS A 165 -10.01 0.18 -6.33
N VAL A 166 -10.90 0.16 -5.34
CA VAL A 166 -10.49 0.20 -3.93
C VAL A 166 -9.92 -1.16 -3.57
N GLN A 167 -8.62 -1.23 -3.30
CA GLN A 167 -7.96 -2.46 -2.91
C GLN A 167 -8.07 -2.66 -1.40
N GLU A 168 -8.74 -3.73 -0.97
CA GLU A 168 -8.74 -4.21 0.41
C GLU A 168 -7.72 -5.36 0.53
N ILE A 169 -6.69 -5.20 1.35
CA ILE A 169 -5.63 -6.20 1.52
C ILE A 169 -5.80 -6.90 2.86
N LYS A 170 -5.81 -8.24 2.81
CA LYS A 170 -5.74 -9.11 3.99
C LYS A 170 -4.43 -9.90 3.97
N ILE A 171 -3.66 -9.83 5.04
CA ILE A 171 -2.47 -10.64 5.26
C ILE A 171 -2.84 -11.82 6.18
N ASN A 172 -3.05 -12.98 5.58
CA ASN A 172 -3.62 -14.16 6.25
C ASN A 172 -2.74 -14.72 7.38
N ASN A 173 -1.44 -14.47 7.36
CA ASN A 173 -0.50 -14.89 8.40
C ASN A 173 0.10 -13.73 9.20
N LEU A 174 -0.60 -12.57 9.27
CA LEU A 174 -0.11 -11.42 10.03
C LEU A 174 0.17 -11.77 11.51
N GLN A 175 -0.65 -12.62 12.13
CA GLN A 175 -0.41 -13.06 13.51
C GLN A 175 0.89 -13.87 13.68
N GLU A 176 1.28 -14.65 12.68
CA GLU A 176 2.56 -15.37 12.68
C GLU A 176 3.73 -14.38 12.58
N VAL A 177 3.60 -13.35 11.73
CA VAL A 177 4.59 -12.26 11.61
C VAL A 177 4.76 -11.53 12.94
N LEU A 178 3.66 -11.15 13.60
CA LEU A 178 3.68 -10.49 14.91
C LEU A 178 4.33 -11.36 15.99
N ALA A 179 4.07 -12.67 15.96
CA ALA A 179 4.70 -13.60 16.89
C ALA A 179 6.22 -13.71 16.65
N TYR A 180 6.64 -13.75 15.39
CA TYR A 180 8.05 -13.75 15.00
C TYR A 180 8.78 -12.48 15.43
N GLU A 181 8.20 -11.30 15.21
CA GLU A 181 8.77 -10.02 15.63
C GLU A 181 8.97 -9.95 17.15
N ARG A 182 7.98 -10.40 17.94
CA ARG A 182 8.10 -10.47 19.40
C ARG A 182 9.24 -11.37 19.86
N GLN A 183 9.54 -12.45 19.14
CA GLN A 183 10.66 -13.34 19.47
C GLN A 183 12.02 -12.72 19.16
N LEU A 184 12.12 -11.85 18.15
CA LEU A 184 13.36 -11.17 17.80
C LEU A 184 13.73 -10.03 18.78
N HIS A 185 12.74 -9.47 19.46
CA HIS A 185 12.90 -8.37 20.42
C HIS A 185 12.85 -8.82 21.89
N ALA A 186 12.74 -10.12 22.15
CA ALA A 186 12.80 -10.72 23.49
C ALA A 186 14.25 -11.10 23.85
#